data_AF-G9KEY0-F1
#
_entry.id   AF-G9KEY0-F1
#
_cell.length_a   1.000
_cell.length_b   1.000
_cell.length_c   1.000
_cell.angle_alpha   90.00
_cell.angle_beta   90.00
_cell.angle_gamma   90.00
#
_symmetry.space_group_name_H-M   'P 1'
#
loop_
_entity.id
_entity.type
_entity.pdbx_description
1 polymer ?
#
loop_
_entity_poly.entity_id
_entity_poly.type
_entity_poly.pdbx_seq_one_letter_code
_entity_poly.pdbx_strand_id
1 'polypeptide(L)'
;IDKVSVLDYLSYAVYQQGDLDKALLLTKKLLELDPEHQRANGNLKYFEYIMAKEKDVNKSASDDQSDQKTTLKKKGAAVDYLPERQKYEMLCRGEGIK
;
A
#
# COMPACT_ATOMS: atom_id res chain seq x y z
N ILE A 1 -26.30 -9.70 7.42
CA ILE A 1 -25.16 -9.09 6.70
C ILE A 1 -25.35 -9.40 5.24
N ASP A 2 -25.46 -8.37 4.42
CA ASP A 2 -25.68 -8.54 2.99
C ASP A 2 -24.37 -8.93 2.29
N LYS A 3 -24.46 -9.89 1.35
CA LYS A 3 -23.30 -10.44 0.65
C LYS A 3 -22.64 -9.39 -0.25
N VAL A 4 -23.44 -8.49 -0.84
CA VAL A 4 -22.94 -7.38 -1.66
C VAL A 4 -22.11 -6.42 -0.82
N SER A 5 -22.61 -6.05 0.37
CA SER A 5 -21.89 -5.20 1.31
C SER A 5 -20.55 -5.82 1.74
N VAL A 6 -20.51 -7.12 2.03
CA VAL A 6 -19.26 -7.82 2.39
C VAL A 6 -18.26 -7.78 1.24
N LEU A 7 -18.71 -8.05 0.01
CA LEU A 7 -17.85 -8.00 -1.17
C LEU A 7 -17.32 -6.59 -1.43
N ASP A 8 -18.12 -5.56 -1.15
CA ASP A 8 -17.69 -4.17 -1.30
C ASP A 8 -16.52 -3.84 -0.37
N TYR A 9 -16.70 -4.06 0.95
CA TYR A 9 -15.63 -3.85 1.92
C TYR A 9 -14.42 -4.76 1.70
N LEU A 10 -14.64 -6.02 1.32
CA LEU A 10 -13.56 -6.95 1.03
C LEU A 10 -12.74 -6.52 -0.19
N SER A 11 -13.40 -6.09 -1.26
CA SER A 11 -12.71 -5.60 -2.47
C SER A 11 -11.82 -4.39 -2.15
N TYR A 12 -12.31 -3.48 -1.30
CA TYR A 12 -11.55 -2.32 -0.84
C TYR A 12 -10.37 -2.70 0.06
N ALA A 13 -10.57 -3.63 1.01
CA ALA A 13 -9.48 -4.10 1.88
C ALA A 13 -8.35 -4.77 1.09
N VAL A 14 -8.70 -5.58 0.09
CA VAL A 14 -7.74 -6.26 -0.80
C VAL A 14 -7.03 -5.25 -1.70
N TYR A 15 -7.73 -4.25 -2.20
CA TYR A 15 -7.13 -3.12 -2.92
C TYR A 15 -6.08 -2.38 -2.07
N GLN A 16 -6.40 -2.07 -0.80
CA GLN A 16 -5.46 -1.42 0.12
C GLN A 16 -4.23 -2.27 0.44
N GLN A 17 -4.31 -3.59 0.29
CA GLN A 17 -3.17 -4.50 0.42
C GLN A 17 -2.27 -4.52 -0.84
N GLY A 18 -2.69 -3.86 -1.93
CA GLY A 18 -1.96 -3.80 -3.20
C GLY A 18 -2.26 -4.95 -4.16
N ASP A 19 -3.24 -5.81 -3.86
CA ASP A 19 -3.62 -6.93 -4.73
C ASP A 19 -4.75 -6.49 -5.68
N LEU A 20 -4.37 -5.79 -6.75
CA LEU A 20 -5.31 -5.24 -7.74
C LEU A 20 -6.09 -6.33 -8.49
N ASP A 21 -5.45 -7.44 -8.83
CA ASP A 21 -6.07 -8.53 -9.56
C ASP A 21 -7.21 -9.18 -8.75
N LYS A 22 -6.98 -9.45 -7.46
CA LYS A 22 -8.05 -9.98 -6.59
C LYS A 22 -9.13 -8.95 -6.33
N ALA A 23 -8.79 -7.68 -6.15
CA ALA A 23 -9.78 -6.62 -5.97
C ALA A 23 -10.74 -6.55 -7.17
N LEU A 24 -10.20 -6.62 -8.40
CA LEU A 24 -10.97 -6.62 -9.64
C LEU A 24 -11.87 -7.85 -9.76
N LEU A 25 -11.38 -9.04 -9.40
CA LEU A 25 -12.17 -10.28 -9.39
C LEU A 25 -13.34 -10.19 -8.41
N LEU A 26 -13.10 -9.64 -7.21
CA LEU A 26 -14.14 -9.44 -6.20
C LEU A 26 -15.19 -8.43 -6.67
N THR A 27 -14.79 -7.34 -7.31
CA THR A 27 -15.71 -6.35 -7.89
C THR A 27 -16.55 -6.95 -9.03
N LYS A 28 -15.97 -7.81 -9.87
CA LYS A 28 -16.74 -8.54 -10.90
C LYS A 28 -17.79 -9.47 -10.28
N LYS A 29 -17.41 -10.24 -9.26
CA LYS A 29 -18.37 -11.09 -8.50
C LYS A 29 -19.46 -10.27 -7.82
N LEU A 30 -19.15 -9.05 -7.39
CA LEU A 30 -20.14 -8.14 -6.82
C LEU A 30 -21.13 -7.69 -7.89
N LEU A 31 -20.67 -7.31 -9.08
CA LEU A 31 -21.52 -6.91 -10.21
C LEU A 31 -22.36 -8.07 -10.79
N GLU A 32 -21.91 -9.31 -10.67
CA GLU A 32 -22.73 -10.49 -11.02
C GLU A 32 -23.95 -10.65 -10.09
N LEU A 33 -23.84 -10.20 -8.84
CA LEU A 33 -24.93 -10.24 -7.87
C LEU A 33 -25.80 -9.00 -7.94
N ASP A 34 -25.19 -7.83 -8.12
CA ASP A 34 -25.86 -6.54 -8.23
C ASP A 34 -25.25 -5.70 -9.37
N PRO A 35 -25.80 -5.82 -10.59
CA PRO A 35 -25.34 -5.05 -11.74
C PRO A 35 -25.56 -3.54 -11.61
N GLU A 36 -26.54 -3.11 -10.81
CA GLU A 36 -26.88 -1.70 -10.60
C GLU A 36 -26.06 -1.04 -9.49
N HIS A 37 -25.10 -1.76 -8.89
CA HIS A 37 -24.25 -1.22 -7.85
C HIS A 37 -23.34 -0.10 -8.39
N GLN A 38 -23.72 1.15 -8.14
CA GLN A 38 -23.03 2.35 -8.64
C GLN A 38 -21.54 2.37 -8.29
N ARG A 39 -21.20 2.02 -7.04
CA ARG A 39 -19.82 2.04 -6.55
C ARG A 39 -18.96 0.97 -7.23
N ALA A 40 -19.51 -0.21 -7.49
CA ALA A 40 -18.74 -1.31 -8.07
C ALA A 40 -18.42 -1.04 -9.55
N ASN A 41 -19.34 -0.43 -10.29
CA ASN A 41 -19.08 0.05 -11.64
C ASN A 41 -17.95 1.11 -11.69
N GLY A 42 -17.91 2.01 -10.72
CA GLY A 42 -16.81 2.97 -10.56
C GLY A 42 -15.47 2.30 -10.23
N ASN A 43 -15.48 1.38 -9.26
CA ASN A 43 -14.29 0.65 -8.82
C ASN A 43 -13.70 -0.20 -9.96
N LEU A 44 -14.54 -0.85 -10.78
CA LEU A 44 -14.09 -1.66 -11.90
C LEU A 44 -13.23 -0.85 -12.88
N LYS A 45 -13.76 0.30 -13.34
CA LYS A 45 -13.03 1.20 -14.25
C LYS A 45 -11.75 1.74 -13.62
N TYR A 46 -11.80 2.06 -12.33
CA TYR A 46 -10.64 2.57 -11.60
C TYR A 46 -9.52 1.53 -11.49
N PHE A 47 -9.86 0.27 -11.17
CA PHE A 47 -8.87 -0.81 -11.10
C PHE A 47 -8.27 -1.12 -12.48
N GLU A 48 -9.09 -1.15 -13.54
CA GLU A 48 -8.58 -1.30 -14.91
C GLU A 48 -7.61 -0.19 -15.31
N TYR A 49 -7.93 1.06 -14.95
CA TYR A 49 -7.05 2.21 -15.21
C TYR A 49 -5.72 2.11 -14.48
N ILE A 50 -5.72 1.78 -13.18
CA ILE A 50 -4.48 1.63 -12.41
C ILE A 50 -3.65 0.47 -12.96
N MET A 51 -4.26 -0.67 -13.26
CA MET A 51 -3.56 -1.82 -13.83
C MET A 51 -2.93 -1.49 -15.20
N ALA A 52 -3.63 -0.74 -16.05
CA ALA A 52 -3.07 -0.29 -17.32
C ALA A 52 -1.86 0.64 -17.09
N LYS A 53 -2.00 1.61 -16.18
CA LYS A 53 -0.94 2.54 -15.82
C LYS A 53 0.29 1.82 -15.24
N GLU A 54 0.11 0.82 -14.37
CA GLU A 54 1.22 0.02 -13.85
C GLU A 54 1.93 -0.77 -14.95
N LYS A 55 1.19 -1.34 -15.90
CA LYS A 55 1.76 -2.02 -17.06
C LYS A 55 2.54 -1.07 -17.95
N ASP A 56 2.03 0.14 -18.18
CA ASP A 56 2.71 1.15 -19.00
C ASP A 56 3.99 1.63 -18.33
N VAL A 57 3.97 1.90 -17.01
CA VAL A 57 5.19 2.24 -16.25
C VAL A 57 6.22 1.12 -16.30
N ASN A 58 5.81 -0.14 -16.19
CA ASN A 58 6.72 -1.28 -16.27
C ASN A 58 7.27 -1.51 -17.69
N LYS A 59 6.51 -1.12 -18.73
CA LYS A 59 6.93 -1.18 -20.14
C LYS A 59 7.92 -0.06 -20.48
N SER A 60 7.69 1.15 -19.99
CA SER A 60 8.62 2.29 -20.15
C SER A 60 9.91 2.13 -19.34
N ALA A 61 9.91 1.36 -18.26
CA ALA A 61 11.12 1.03 -17.50
C ALA A 61 12.09 0.09 -18.26
N SER A 62 11.69 -0.44 -19.41
CA SER A 62 12.55 -1.29 -20.25
C SER A 62 13.26 -0.54 -21.39
N ASP A 63 12.95 0.74 -21.64
CA ASP A 63 13.50 1.50 -22.79
C ASP A 63 14.00 2.92 -22.46
N ASP A 64 13.98 3.38 -21.21
CA ASP A 64 14.52 4.72 -20.92
C ASP A 64 15.18 4.82 -19.54
N GLN A 65 16.51 4.68 -19.53
CA GLN A 65 17.33 5.32 -18.52
C GLN A 65 17.35 6.83 -18.81
N SER A 66 16.36 7.58 -18.33
CA SER A 66 16.58 8.99 -17.98
C SER A 66 15.44 9.58 -17.16
N ASP A 67 15.84 10.18 -16.03
CA ASP A 67 15.13 11.25 -15.35
C ASP A 67 13.73 11.00 -14.76
N GLN A 68 13.74 10.37 -13.57
CA GLN A 68 13.37 11.09 -12.35
C GLN A 68 13.81 10.31 -11.10
N LYS A 69 15.07 10.53 -10.72
CA LYS A 69 15.59 10.23 -9.39
C LYS A 69 14.96 11.20 -8.39
N THR A 70 13.69 10.98 -8.04
CA THR A 70 13.14 11.54 -6.81
C THR A 70 13.88 10.89 -5.65
N THR A 71 14.67 11.72 -4.99
CA THR A 71 15.46 11.45 -3.81
C THR A 71 14.59 10.91 -2.67
N LEU A 72 14.38 9.59 -2.66
CA LEU A 72 14.14 8.86 -1.42
C LEU A 72 15.45 8.91 -0.63
N LYS A 73 15.65 10.03 0.08
CA LYS A 73 16.71 10.21 1.04
C LYS A 73 16.74 8.97 1.93
N LYS A 74 17.94 8.40 2.01
CA LYS A 74 18.37 7.37 2.96
C LYS A 74 17.53 7.43 4.22
N LYS A 75 16.95 6.28 4.58
CA LYS A 75 16.52 5.93 5.93
C LYS A 75 17.23 6.83 6.92
N GLY A 76 16.49 7.74 7.54
CA GLY A 76 17.02 8.54 8.63
C GLY A 76 17.69 7.54 9.57
N ALA A 77 19.02 7.59 9.66
CA ALA A 77 19.65 7.24 10.91
C ALA A 77 18.88 8.09 11.90
N ALA A 78 18.03 7.44 12.70
CA ALA A 78 17.27 8.12 13.72
C ALA A 78 18.31 8.93 14.47
N VAL A 79 18.27 10.25 14.29
CA VAL A 79 19.14 11.16 15.02
C VAL A 79 18.77 10.85 16.45
N ASP A 80 19.68 10.20 17.19
CA ASP A 80 19.44 9.74 18.54
C ASP A 80 18.96 10.94 19.34
N TYR A 81 17.63 11.04 19.51
CA TYR A 81 16.95 12.26 19.93
C TYR A 81 17.32 12.66 21.36
N LEU A 82 17.99 11.77 22.09
CA LEU A 82 18.41 11.94 23.47
C LEU A 82 19.82 11.36 23.63
N PRO A 83 20.89 12.19 23.63
CA PRO A 83 22.25 11.73 23.87
C PRO A 83 22.43 11.08 25.26
N GLU A 84 21.55 11.38 26.21
CA GLU A 84 21.50 10.81 27.55
C GLU A 84 20.95 9.38 27.59
N ARG A 85 20.35 8.88 26.51
CA ARG A 85 19.78 7.52 26.44
C ARG A 85 20.81 6.44 26.75
N GLN A 86 22.04 6.60 26.25
CA GLN A 86 23.12 5.64 26.51
C GLN A 86 23.45 5.57 28.01
N LYS A 87 23.45 6.71 28.72
CA LYS A 87 23.68 6.74 30.18
C LYS A 87 22.55 6.06 30.94
N TYR A 88 21.31 6.31 30.54
CA TYR A 88 20.14 5.64 31.12
C TYR A 88 20.20 4.11 30.91
N GLU A 89 20.53 3.66 29.70
CA GLU A 89 20.66 2.24 29.39
C GLU A 89 21.80 1.56 30.15
N MET A 90 22.95 2.24 30.35
CA MET A 90 24.05 1.74 31.20
C MET A 90 23.60 1.54 32.66
N LEU A 91 22.88 2.53 33.22
CA LEU A 91 22.34 2.42 34.58
C LEU A 91 21.31 1.28 34.72
N CYS A 92 20.45 1.08 33.73
CA CYS A 92 19.50 -0.03 33.72
C CYS A 92 20.17 -1.41 33.67
N ARG A 93 21.39 -1.50 33.11
CA ARG A 93 22.21 -2.73 33.12
C ARG A 93 23.04 -2.90 34.40
N GLY A 94 22.98 -1.92 35.31
CA GLY A 94 23.78 -1.91 36.53
C GLY A 94 25.26 -1.60 36.31
N GLU A 95 25.64 -1.17 35.10
CA GLU A 95 27.01 -0.78 34.79
C GLU A 95 27.24 0.66 35.29
N GLY A 96 28.14 0.82 36.27
CA GLY A 96 28.47 2.13 36.87
C GLY A 96 27.98 2.32 38.31
N ILE A 97 27.30 1.34 38.90
CA ILE A 97 27.06 1.29 40.35
C ILE A 97 28.20 0.47 40.97
N LYS A 98 29.19 1.16 41.53
CA LYS A 98 30.19 0.60 42.46
C LYS A 98 29.99 1.25 43.82
#